data_AF-A0A9E5LHK7-F1
#
_entry.id   AF-A0A9E5LHK7-F1
#
_cell.length_a   1.000
_cell.length_b   1.000
_cell.length_c   1.000
_cell.angle_alpha   90.00
_cell.angle_beta   90.00
_cell.angle_gamma   90.00
#
_symmetry.space_group_name_H-M   'P 1'
#
loop_
_entity.id
_entity.type
_entity.pdbx_description
1 polymer ?
#
loop_
_entity_poly.entity_id
_entity_poly.type
_entity_poly.pdbx_seq_one_letter_code
_entity_poly.pdbx_strand_id
1 'polypeptide(L)'
;MLKLVAKSPAEGLVPISVGTMELSEVVPAAITSIACYKGQADTLSAALKEHYGMALPKTGQATGRAGARAMWAGPSVFLVGPE
;
A
#
# COMPACT_ATOMS: atom_id res chain seq x y z
N MET A 1 -29.67 14.86 6.07
CA MET A 1 -28.28 14.50 5.70
C MET A 1 -27.54 14.18 6.98
N LEU A 2 -26.93 13.01 7.11
CA LEU A 2 -26.17 12.66 8.32
C LEU A 2 -24.81 13.35 8.29
N LYS A 3 -24.38 13.92 9.42
CA LYS A 3 -23.05 14.50 9.58
C LYS A 3 -22.08 13.37 9.93
N LEU A 4 -21.32 12.90 8.95
CA LEU A 4 -20.29 11.88 9.15
C LEU A 4 -18.99 12.54 9.60
N VAL A 5 -18.26 11.85 10.48
CA VAL A 5 -16.91 12.22 10.92
C VAL A 5 -16.00 11.09 10.49
N ALA A 6 -14.93 11.40 9.75
CA ALA A 6 -13.93 10.40 9.37
C ALA A 6 -13.22 9.88 10.63
N LYS A 7 -13.00 8.57 10.67
CA LYS A 7 -12.36 7.82 11.76
C LYS A 7 -11.29 6.92 11.17
N SER A 8 -10.11 6.84 11.78
CA SER A 8 -9.11 5.86 11.35
C SER A 8 -9.49 4.46 11.84
N PRO A 9 -9.11 3.38 11.13
CA PRO A 9 -9.41 2.01 11.54
C PRO A 9 -8.98 1.65 12.97
N ALA A 10 -7.85 2.18 13.45
CA ALA A 10 -7.33 1.94 14.79
C ALA A 10 -7.53 3.12 15.77
N GLU A 11 -8.48 4.02 15.49
CA GLU A 11 -8.73 5.19 16.35
C GLU A 11 -9.02 4.76 17.80
N GLY A 12 -8.23 5.29 18.74
CA GLY A 12 -8.34 4.97 20.17
C GLY A 12 -7.79 3.60 20.59
N LEU A 13 -7.25 2.81 19.65
CA LEU A 13 -6.66 1.49 19.93
C LEU A 13 -5.12 1.52 20.05
N VAL A 14 -4.46 2.45 19.38
CA VAL A 14 -2.99 2.61 19.36
C VAL A 14 -2.60 4.08 19.61
N PRO A 15 -1.41 4.38 20.18
CA PRO A 15 -0.27 3.50 20.37
C PRO A 15 -0.42 2.50 21.53
N ILE A 16 0.20 1.32 21.37
CA ILE A 16 0.37 0.33 22.45
C ILE A 16 1.87 0.08 22.62
N SER A 17 2.36 0.09 23.86
CA SER A 17 3.75 -0.24 24.19
C SER A 17 3.82 -1.51 25.04
N VAL A 18 4.68 -2.46 24.64
CA VAL A 18 4.96 -3.69 25.39
C VAL A 18 6.47 -3.92 25.43
N GLY A 19 7.07 -3.82 26.63
CA GLY A 19 8.52 -3.90 26.79
C GLY A 19 9.22 -2.78 26.02
N THR A 20 10.05 -3.13 25.03
CA THR A 20 10.77 -2.19 24.15
C THR A 20 10.11 -2.01 22.78
N MET A 21 8.91 -2.56 22.56
CA MET A 21 8.19 -2.48 21.29
C MET A 21 7.03 -1.50 21.38
N GLU A 22 6.82 -0.73 20.30
CA GLU A 22 5.70 0.17 20.11
C GLU A 22 4.92 -0.22 18.86
N LEU A 23 3.60 -0.28 18.98
CA LEU A 23 2.66 -0.44 17.88
C LEU A 23 1.97 0.90 17.62
N SER A 24 2.03 1.37 16.38
CA SER A 24 1.33 2.58 15.90
C SER A 24 0.56 2.31 14.60
N GLU A 25 -0.43 3.13 14.31
CA GLU A 25 -1.20 3.05 13.07
C GLU A 25 -0.47 3.79 11.94
N VAL A 26 -0.45 3.18 10.74
CA VAL A 26 -0.07 3.85 9.50
C VAL A 26 -1.30 3.92 8.61
N VAL A 27 -1.79 5.14 8.37
CA VAL A 27 -2.92 5.39 7.47
C VAL A 27 -2.38 5.85 6.11
N PRO A 28 -2.33 4.98 5.08
CA PRO A 28 -1.96 5.40 3.73
C PRO A 28 -3.05 6.30 3.14
N ALA A 29 -2.68 7.20 2.20
CA ALA A 29 -3.66 8.04 1.53
C ALA A 29 -4.63 7.21 0.66
N ALA A 30 -4.10 6.20 -0.04
CA ALA A 30 -4.91 5.25 -0.80
C ALA A 30 -4.34 3.82 -0.77
N ILE A 31 -5.23 2.84 -1.00
CA ILE A 31 -4.91 1.44 -1.26
C ILE A 31 -5.62 1.04 -2.55
N THR A 32 -4.87 0.92 -3.64
CA THR A 32 -5.42 0.65 -4.97
C THR A 32 -5.02 -0.74 -5.43
N SER A 33 -6.01 -1.59 -5.75
CA SER A 33 -5.76 -2.88 -6.39
C SER A 33 -5.50 -2.68 -7.87
N ILE A 34 -4.32 -3.08 -8.33
CA ILE A 34 -3.92 -3.00 -9.74
C ILE A 34 -3.58 -4.40 -10.27
N ALA A 35 -3.88 -4.63 -11.54
CA ALA A 35 -3.50 -5.84 -12.26
C ALA A 35 -3.14 -5.45 -13.70
N CYS A 36 -2.11 -6.08 -14.26
CA CYS A 36 -1.80 -5.90 -15.67
C CYS A 36 -2.66 -6.83 -16.52
N TYR A 37 -3.00 -6.39 -17.74
CA TYR A 37 -3.50 -7.31 -18.76
C TYR A 37 -2.47 -8.42 -19.06
N LYS A 38 -2.94 -9.53 -19.64
CA LYS A 38 -2.08 -10.67 -19.98
C LYS A 38 -0.89 -10.21 -20.84
N GLY A 39 0.32 -10.51 -20.39
CA GLY A 39 1.58 -10.15 -21.08
C GLY A 39 2.07 -8.72 -20.84
N GLN A 40 1.39 -7.91 -20.01
CA GLN A 40 1.73 -6.50 -19.76
C GLN A 40 2.45 -6.26 -18.42
N ALA A 41 3.07 -7.30 -17.83
CA ALA A 41 3.74 -7.18 -16.54
C ALA A 41 4.94 -6.22 -16.60
N ASP A 42 5.74 -6.29 -17.67
CA ASP A 42 6.90 -5.41 -17.85
C ASP A 42 6.48 -3.95 -18.08
N THR A 43 5.42 -3.74 -18.87
CA THR A 43 4.80 -2.42 -19.08
C THR A 43 4.32 -1.80 -17.78
N LEU A 44 3.61 -2.58 -16.95
CA LEU A 44 3.18 -2.11 -15.63
C LEU A 44 4.38 -1.80 -14.72
N SER A 45 5.40 -2.66 -14.73
CA SER A 45 6.64 -2.45 -13.97
C SER A 45 7.38 -1.18 -14.40
N ALA A 46 7.40 -0.86 -15.70
CA ALA A 46 7.96 0.37 -16.23
C ALA A 46 7.16 1.60 -15.77
N ALA A 47 5.83 1.57 -15.85
CA ALA A 47 4.97 2.65 -15.38
C ALA A 47 5.14 2.91 -13.88
N LEU A 48 5.22 1.86 -13.05
CA LEU A 48 5.48 2.00 -11.62
C LEU A 48 6.86 2.63 -11.33
N LYS A 49 7.88 2.31 -12.13
CA LYS A 49 9.22 2.92 -12.00
C LYS A 49 9.19 4.39 -12.38
N GLU A 50 8.51 4.74 -13.47
CA GLU A 50 8.40 6.11 -13.96
C GLU A 50 7.67 7.02 -12.98
N HIS A 51 6.50 6.60 -12.49
CA HIS A 51 5.65 7.45 -11.65
C HIS A 51 5.97 7.37 -10.16
N TYR A 52 6.43 6.21 -9.68
CA TYR A 52 6.57 5.96 -8.24
C TYR A 52 7.94 5.37 -7.84
N GLY A 53 8.89 5.28 -8.77
CA GLY A 53 10.26 4.86 -8.48
C GLY A 53 10.40 3.40 -8.00
N MET A 54 9.41 2.55 -8.27
CA MET A 54 9.41 1.15 -7.83
C MET A 54 9.05 0.18 -8.95
N ALA A 55 9.61 -1.03 -8.93
CA ALA A 55 9.24 -2.07 -9.89
C ALA A 55 7.96 -2.79 -9.47
N LEU A 56 7.33 -3.53 -10.38
CA LEU A 56 6.32 -4.52 -10.00
C LEU A 56 6.95 -5.58 -9.08
N PRO A 57 6.32 -5.96 -7.94
CA PRO A 57 6.88 -6.94 -7.03
C PRO A 57 6.84 -8.36 -7.63
N LYS A 58 7.82 -9.18 -7.25
CA LYS A 58 7.76 -10.63 -7.47
C LYS A 58 6.75 -11.27 -6.50
N THR A 59 6.37 -12.52 -6.76
CA THR A 59 5.53 -13.33 -5.88
C THR A 59 6.01 -13.28 -4.43
N GLY A 60 5.12 -12.93 -3.50
CA GLY A 60 5.40 -12.85 -2.06
C GLY A 60 6.26 -11.65 -1.64
N GLN A 61 6.55 -10.70 -2.54
CA GLN A 61 7.40 -9.54 -2.24
C GLN A 61 6.63 -8.22 -2.23
N ALA A 62 7.31 -7.19 -1.74
CA ALA A 62 6.91 -5.80 -1.88
C ALA A 62 8.10 -4.97 -2.38
N THR A 63 7.81 -3.94 -3.18
CA THR A 63 8.78 -2.95 -3.68
C THR A 63 8.37 -1.55 -3.22
N GLY A 64 9.28 -0.58 -3.32
CA GLY A 64 9.07 0.79 -2.85
C GLY A 64 9.65 1.05 -1.46
N ARG A 65 9.18 2.12 -0.81
CA ARG A 65 9.72 2.64 0.47
C ARG A 65 8.59 3.00 1.43
N ALA A 66 8.91 3.54 2.61
CA ALA A 66 7.87 4.14 3.45
C ALA A 66 7.15 5.26 2.68
N GLY A 67 5.81 5.29 2.77
CA GLY A 67 4.97 6.25 2.05
C GLY A 67 4.48 5.80 0.66
N ALA A 68 5.15 4.86 -0.01
CA ALA A 68 4.66 4.30 -1.28
C ALA A 68 5.22 2.89 -1.53
N ARG A 69 4.35 1.89 -1.65
CA ARG A 69 4.73 0.49 -1.90
C ARG A 69 3.79 -0.23 -2.87
N ALA A 70 4.35 -1.13 -3.65
CA ALA A 70 3.59 -2.13 -4.39
C ALA A 70 3.76 -3.49 -3.70
N MET A 71 2.65 -4.09 -3.26
CA MET A 71 2.64 -5.33 -2.48
C MET A 71 1.95 -6.45 -3.26
N TRP A 72 2.59 -7.61 -3.37
CA TRP A 72 2.00 -8.78 -4.03
C TRP A 72 0.78 -9.29 -3.26
N ALA A 73 -0.35 -9.48 -3.96
CA ALA A 73 -1.62 -9.93 -3.39
C ALA A 73 -2.24 -11.09 -4.20
N GLY A 74 -1.41 -11.90 -4.86
CA GLY A 74 -1.88 -13.00 -5.71
C GLY A 74 -2.12 -12.55 -7.15
N PRO A 75 -3.36 -12.64 -7.68
CA PRO A 75 -3.69 -12.18 -9.04
C PRO A 75 -3.53 -10.67 -9.26
N SER A 76 -3.51 -9.88 -8.19
CA SER A 76 -3.31 -8.43 -8.21
C SER A 76 -2.14 -8.00 -7.33
N VAL A 77 -1.82 -6.71 -7.43
CA VAL A 77 -0.85 -6.00 -6.59
C VAL A 77 -1.59 -4.86 -5.90
N PHE A 78 -1.34 -4.64 -4.62
CA PHE A 78 -1.82 -3.44 -3.93
C PHE A 78 -0.77 -2.33 -4.03
N LEU A 79 -1.14 -1.22 -4.68
CA LEU A 79 -0.40 0.02 -4.61
C LEU A 79 -0.90 0.81 -3.40
N VAL A 80 -0.05 0.93 -2.38
CA VAL A 80 -0.35 1.54 -1.08
C VAL A 80 0.44 2.83 -0.95
N GLY A 81 -0.26 3.95 -0.73
CA GLY A 81 0.35 5.25 -0.46
C GLY A 81 -0.05 6.34 -1.47
N PRO A 82 0.36 6.27 -2.75
CA PRO A 82 0.04 7.27 -3.76
C PRO A 82 -1.46 7.33 -4.10
N GLU A 83 -1.96 8.53 -4.41
CA GLU A 83 -3.25 8.75 -5.09
C GLU A 83 -3.07 8.75 -6.62
#